data_AF-F0BL41-F1
#
_entry.id   AF-F0BL41-F1
#
_cell.length_a   1.000
_cell.length_b   1.000
_cell.length_c   1.000
_cell.angle_alpha   90.00
_cell.angle_beta   90.00
_cell.angle_gamma   90.00
#
_symmetry.space_group_name_H-M   'P 1'
#
loop_
_entity.id
_entity.type
_entity.pdbx_description
1 polymer ?
#
loop_
_entity_poly.entity_id
_entity_poly.type
_entity_poly.pdbx_seq_one_letter_code
_entity_poly.pdbx_strand_id
1 'polypeptide(L)'
;MPIREEIVAKEGDLVLTRNSYGALCLNTPNVLFADVDFANLPRRGLGFGWSLLLLVSVMSLGTVQFHLLGGVMLATAVTWASNRLARSWRRHRFRRAGTPEQQARRRIDDFAAARPQWHLRLYRTPAGFRLLALHRCFEPDDAEVAACFSQLGVDPVYARMCRMQQCFRARVSPKPWRIGIHRRIRPPYAAWRAEHAALPERLQWIADYEHASGAFAACRYVASFGEERSVADAARQVQERHDAWCRADQPDLQLA
;
A
#
# COMPACT_ATOMS: atom_id res chain seq x y z
N MET A 1 10.62 -19.66 -0.32
CA MET A 1 10.25 -18.36 -0.92
C MET A 1 11.16 -18.07 -2.12
N PRO A 2 10.65 -17.99 -3.37
CA PRO A 2 11.44 -17.63 -4.57
C PRO A 2 11.75 -16.12 -4.66
N ILE A 3 12.43 -15.57 -3.65
CA ILE A 3 12.79 -14.14 -3.62
C ILE A 3 14.08 -13.91 -4.42
N ARG A 4 14.06 -12.91 -5.31
CA ARG A 4 15.20 -12.53 -6.17
C ARG A 4 15.99 -11.33 -5.64
N GLU A 5 15.54 -10.74 -4.55
CA GLU A 5 16.17 -9.58 -3.91
C GLU A 5 17.43 -9.97 -3.14
N GLU A 6 18.26 -8.98 -2.82
CA GLU A 6 19.41 -9.18 -1.94
C GLU A 6 18.91 -9.61 -0.56
N ILE A 7 19.38 -10.76 -0.06
CA ILE A 7 19.14 -11.21 1.31
C ILE A 7 20.18 -10.52 2.20
N VAL A 8 19.70 -9.64 3.08
CA VAL A 8 20.54 -8.88 4.02
C VAL A 8 20.75 -9.68 5.31
N ALA A 9 19.70 -10.37 5.76
CA ALA A 9 19.76 -11.25 6.92
C ALA A 9 18.73 -12.37 6.79
N LYS A 10 19.01 -13.49 7.46
CA LYS A 10 18.08 -14.62 7.58
C LYS A 10 18.06 -15.09 9.02
N GLU A 11 16.87 -15.25 9.58
CA GLU A 11 16.65 -15.72 10.94
C GLU A 11 15.55 -16.77 10.95
N GLY A 12 15.94 -18.05 11.04
CA GLY A 12 15.00 -19.15 10.80
C GLY A 12 14.37 -19.04 9.41
N ASP A 13 13.04 -18.97 9.36
CA ASP A 13 12.26 -18.80 8.12
C ASP A 13 12.04 -17.34 7.73
N LEU A 14 12.47 -16.38 8.56
CA LEU A 14 12.37 -14.97 8.26
C LEU A 14 13.52 -14.53 7.37
N VAL A 15 13.19 -13.83 6.29
CA VAL A 15 14.18 -13.31 5.34
C VAL A 15 14.04 -11.81 5.23
N LEU A 16 15.09 -11.10 5.65
CA LEU A 16 15.20 -9.66 5.48
C LEU A 16 15.87 -9.39 4.12
N THR A 17 15.18 -8.68 3.23
CA THR A 17 15.69 -8.35 1.90
C THR A 17 15.79 -6.86 1.65
N ARG A 18 16.63 -6.47 0.69
CA ARG A 18 16.70 -5.12 0.17
C ARG A 18 16.00 -5.02 -1.18
N ASN A 19 14.96 -4.19 -1.27
CA ASN A 19 14.17 -4.04 -2.48
C ASN A 19 14.84 -3.14 -3.53
N SER A 20 14.19 -2.97 -4.69
CA SER A 20 14.70 -2.12 -5.79
C SER A 20 14.83 -0.63 -5.45
N TYR A 21 14.20 -0.16 -4.37
CA TYR A 21 14.40 1.18 -3.84
C TYR A 21 15.59 1.26 -2.89
N GLY A 22 16.09 0.14 -2.40
CA GLY A 22 17.12 0.06 -1.36
C GLY A 22 16.57 -0.02 0.06
N ALA A 23 15.24 -0.06 0.24
CA ALA A 23 14.62 -0.22 1.56
C ALA A 23 14.53 -1.70 1.96
N LEU A 24 14.61 -1.95 3.27
CA LEU A 24 14.54 -3.26 3.90
C LEU A 24 13.09 -3.75 3.98
N CYS A 25 12.89 -5.03 3.68
CA CYS A 25 11.61 -5.70 3.75
C CYS A 25 11.77 -7.05 4.45
N LEU A 26 10.99 -7.25 5.50
CA LEU A 26 10.80 -8.55 6.13
C LEU A 26 9.88 -9.39 5.23
N ASN A 27 10.27 -10.63 4.98
CA ASN A 27 9.48 -11.63 4.29
C ASN A 27 9.29 -12.84 5.20
N THR A 28 8.06 -13.31 5.31
CA THR A 28 7.65 -14.47 6.11
C THR A 28 6.81 -15.39 5.23
N PRO A 29 7.00 -16.72 5.29
CA PRO A 29 6.24 -17.63 4.45
C PRO A 29 4.75 -17.62 4.79
N ASN A 30 4.40 -17.50 6.06
CA ASN A 30 3.07 -17.88 6.54
C ASN A 30 2.43 -16.94 7.59
N VAL A 31 3.04 -15.80 7.90
CA VAL A 31 2.43 -14.82 8.82
C VAL A 31 1.84 -13.65 8.04
N LEU A 32 0.52 -13.53 8.08
CA LEU A 32 -0.24 -12.58 7.26
C LEU A 32 0.05 -11.12 7.67
N PHE A 33 0.54 -10.36 6.69
CA PHE A 33 0.49 -8.90 6.68
C PHE A 33 -0.54 -8.40 5.67
N ALA A 34 -1.22 -7.31 6.00
CA ALA A 34 -2.12 -6.60 5.11
C ALA A 34 -1.85 -5.09 5.15
N ASP A 35 -1.30 -4.55 4.05
CA ASP A 35 -1.08 -3.11 3.88
C ASP A 35 -2.34 -2.45 3.28
N VAL A 36 -2.94 -1.54 4.03
CA VAL A 36 -4.16 -0.80 3.67
C VAL A 36 -3.79 0.66 3.44
N ASP A 37 -3.59 1.03 2.17
CA ASP A 37 -3.29 2.41 1.78
C ASP A 37 -4.51 3.32 1.85
N PHE A 38 -4.27 4.59 2.15
CA PHE A 38 -5.31 5.60 2.14
C PHE A 38 -5.79 5.89 0.72
N ALA A 39 -7.13 5.92 0.57
CA ALA A 39 -7.74 6.20 -0.71
C ALA A 39 -7.37 7.61 -1.20
N ASN A 40 -6.90 7.68 -2.43
CA ASN A 40 -6.71 8.95 -3.13
C ASN A 40 -8.07 9.58 -3.47
N LEU A 41 -8.11 10.90 -3.47
CA LEU A 41 -9.28 11.64 -3.93
C LEU A 41 -9.68 11.19 -5.34
N PRO A 42 -10.99 11.01 -5.63
CA PRO A 42 -11.46 10.69 -6.96
C PRO A 42 -10.91 11.69 -8.00
N ARG A 43 -10.13 11.16 -8.95
CA ARG A 43 -9.54 11.95 -10.05
C ARG A 43 -10.39 11.92 -11.32
N ARG A 44 -11.16 10.84 -11.52
CA ARG A 44 -12.01 10.62 -12.69
C ARG A 44 -13.39 11.28 -12.53
N GLY A 45 -13.87 11.88 -13.63
CA GLY A 45 -15.21 12.48 -13.74
C GLY A 45 -16.25 11.47 -14.21
N LEU A 46 -16.87 11.72 -15.36
CA LEU A 46 -17.65 10.72 -16.09
C LEU A 46 -16.69 9.68 -16.70
N GLY A 47 -17.18 8.46 -16.90
CA GLY A 47 -16.44 7.46 -17.68
C GLY A 47 -16.24 7.92 -19.13
N PHE A 48 -15.23 7.40 -19.81
CA PHE A 48 -14.97 7.74 -21.21
C PHE A 48 -16.18 7.49 -22.10
N GLY A 49 -16.82 6.31 -21.98
CA GLY A 49 -18.02 5.97 -22.75
C GLY A 49 -19.18 6.95 -22.52
N TRP A 50 -19.45 7.32 -21.27
CA TRP A 50 -20.48 8.31 -20.94
C TRP A 50 -20.15 9.72 -21.44
N SER A 51 -18.87 10.09 -21.42
CA SER A 51 -18.42 11.38 -21.96
C SER A 51 -18.58 11.43 -23.48
N LEU A 52 -18.24 10.34 -24.16
CA LEU A 52 -18.37 10.21 -25.62
C LEU A 52 -19.85 10.21 -26.04
N LEU A 53 -20.70 9.45 -25.35
CA LEU A 53 -22.14 9.44 -25.59
C LEU A 53 -22.74 10.85 -25.42
N LEU A 54 -22.39 11.54 -24.33
CA LEU A 54 -22.85 12.91 -24.10
C LEU A 54 -22.38 13.87 -25.20
N LEU A 55 -21.12 13.78 -25.60
CA LEU A 55 -20.54 14.62 -26.65
C LEU A 55 -21.25 14.41 -27.99
N VAL A 56 -21.44 13.15 -28.41
CA VAL A 56 -22.11 12.81 -29.67
C VAL A 56 -23.57 13.25 -29.63
N SER A 57 -24.29 13.00 -28.55
CA SER A 57 -25.70 13.40 -28.42
C SER A 57 -25.86 14.92 -28.51
N VAL A 58 -25.06 15.69 -27.76
CA VAL A 58 -25.15 17.17 -27.80
C VAL A 58 -24.70 17.73 -29.15
N MET A 59 -23.70 17.11 -29.78
CA MET A 59 -23.24 17.52 -31.12
C MET A 59 -24.33 17.31 -32.16
N SER A 60 -24.95 16.12 -32.20
CA SER A 60 -26.03 15.80 -33.15
C SER A 60 -27.24 16.72 -33.01
N LEU A 61 -27.67 17.02 -31.78
CA LEU A 61 -28.74 17.99 -31.51
C LEU A 61 -28.32 19.42 -31.89
N GLY A 62 -27.07 19.80 -31.60
CA GLY A 62 -26.54 21.12 -31.91
C GLY A 62 -26.39 21.39 -33.40
N THR A 63 -26.02 20.37 -34.20
CA THR A 63 -25.92 20.50 -35.67
C THR A 63 -27.26 20.61 -36.38
N VAL A 64 -28.33 20.13 -35.76
CA VAL A 64 -29.70 20.28 -36.29
C VAL A 64 -30.22 21.71 -36.06
N GLN A 65 -29.80 22.36 -34.96
CA GLN A 65 -30.28 23.67 -34.55
C GLN A 65 -29.34 24.84 -34.92
N PHE A 66 -28.05 24.58 -35.12
CA PHE A 66 -26.99 25.56 -35.41
C PHE A 66 -26.06 25.06 -36.53
N HIS A 67 -25.14 25.91 -37.02
CA HIS A 67 -24.03 25.46 -37.88
C HIS A 67 -23.09 24.50 -37.13
N LEU A 68 -22.39 23.63 -37.89
CA LEU A 68 -21.50 22.57 -37.37
C LEU A 68 -20.54 23.03 -36.25
N LEU A 69 -19.91 24.19 -36.43
CA LEU A 69 -18.98 24.75 -35.45
C LEU A 69 -19.64 25.03 -34.08
N GLY A 70 -20.88 25.55 -34.09
CA GLY A 70 -21.64 25.85 -32.87
C GLY A 70 -22.04 24.58 -32.11
N GLY A 71 -22.47 23.55 -32.83
CA GLY A 71 -22.79 22.23 -32.24
C GLY A 71 -21.58 21.58 -31.57
N VAL A 72 -20.40 21.64 -32.21
CA VAL A 72 -19.15 21.10 -31.66
C VAL A 72 -18.71 21.87 -30.41
N MET A 73 -18.76 23.21 -30.44
CA MET A 73 -18.39 24.02 -29.27
C MET A 73 -19.32 23.76 -28.07
N LEU A 74 -20.63 23.69 -28.31
CA LEU A 74 -21.61 23.39 -27.27
C LEU A 74 -21.41 21.99 -26.68
N ALA A 75 -21.21 20.97 -27.53
CA ALA A 75 -20.97 19.61 -27.10
C ALA A 75 -19.72 19.47 -26.22
N THR A 76 -18.64 20.16 -26.61
CA THR A 76 -17.39 20.18 -25.86
C THR A 76 -17.58 20.88 -24.51
N ALA A 77 -18.22 22.05 -24.49
CA ALA A 77 -18.47 22.81 -23.27
C ALA A 77 -19.35 22.04 -22.27
N VAL A 78 -20.45 21.43 -22.75
CA VAL A 78 -21.36 20.62 -21.92
C VAL A 78 -20.62 19.39 -21.37
N THR A 79 -19.90 18.65 -22.22
CA THR A 79 -19.15 17.46 -21.78
C THR A 79 -18.07 17.80 -20.76
N TRP A 80 -17.39 18.94 -20.93
CA TRP A 80 -16.41 19.45 -19.97
C TRP A 80 -17.06 19.83 -18.63
N ALA A 81 -18.17 20.58 -18.66
CA ALA A 81 -18.89 21.01 -17.47
C ALA A 81 -19.47 19.82 -16.70
N SER A 82 -20.09 18.85 -17.39
CA SER A 82 -20.61 17.63 -16.79
C SER A 82 -19.49 16.78 -16.17
N ASN A 83 -18.32 16.69 -16.82
CA ASN A 83 -17.16 16.01 -16.25
C ASN A 83 -16.63 16.70 -14.99
N ARG A 84 -16.55 18.03 -15.01
CA ARG A 84 -16.16 18.86 -13.85
C ARG A 84 -17.15 18.68 -12.70
N LEU A 85 -18.44 18.71 -12.97
CA LEU A 85 -19.50 18.53 -11.99
C LEU A 85 -19.49 17.12 -11.39
N ALA A 86 -19.41 16.09 -12.23
CA ALA A 86 -19.31 14.70 -11.76
C ALA A 86 -18.07 14.48 -10.88
N ARG A 87 -16.92 15.03 -11.27
CA ARG A 87 -15.70 14.97 -10.45
C ARG A 87 -15.86 15.73 -9.13
N SER A 88 -16.46 16.91 -9.15
CA SER A 88 -16.73 17.71 -7.95
C SER A 88 -17.67 16.97 -6.99
N TRP A 89 -18.76 16.44 -7.52
CA TRP A 89 -19.75 15.69 -6.75
C TRP A 89 -19.16 14.42 -6.14
N ARG A 90 -18.38 13.63 -6.90
CA ARG A 90 -17.65 12.47 -6.38
C ARG A 90 -16.67 12.85 -5.27
N ARG A 91 -15.92 13.95 -5.42
CA ARG A 91 -15.01 14.45 -4.38
C ARG A 91 -15.75 14.92 -3.15
N HIS A 92 -16.86 15.62 -3.33
CA HIS A 92 -17.69 16.09 -2.23
C HIS A 92 -18.27 14.91 -1.44
N ARG A 93 -18.84 13.92 -2.14
CA ARG A 93 -19.32 12.68 -1.52
C ARG A 93 -18.20 11.94 -0.77
N PHE A 94 -17.02 11.82 -1.37
CA PHE A 94 -15.86 11.21 -0.74
C PHE A 94 -15.43 11.95 0.54
N ARG A 95 -15.43 13.29 0.52
CA ARG A 95 -15.11 14.11 1.70
C ARG A 95 -16.18 14.00 2.80
N ARG A 96 -17.47 13.93 2.44
CA ARG A 96 -18.56 13.72 3.41
C ARG A 96 -18.48 12.37 4.12
N ALA A 97 -17.87 11.36 3.48
CA ALA A 97 -17.66 10.05 4.12
C ALA A 97 -16.58 10.07 5.23
N GLY A 98 -15.81 11.16 5.36
CA GLY A 98 -14.71 11.30 6.33
C GLY A 98 -13.35 11.44 5.64
N THR A 99 -12.28 11.62 6.42
CA THR A 99 -10.92 11.61 5.89
C THR A 99 -10.55 10.22 5.34
N PRO A 100 -9.61 10.09 4.37
CA PRO A 100 -9.15 8.79 3.89
C PRO A 100 -8.70 7.86 5.02
N GLU A 101 -8.07 8.43 6.05
CA GLU A 101 -7.65 7.73 7.27
C GLU A 101 -8.84 7.18 8.06
N GLN A 102 -9.86 8.01 8.32
CA GLN A 102 -11.08 7.58 9.02
C GLN A 102 -11.82 6.50 8.24
N GLN A 103 -11.87 6.62 6.90
CA GLN A 103 -12.52 5.61 6.06
C GLN A 103 -11.78 4.27 6.09
N ALA A 104 -10.44 4.29 6.01
CA ALA A 104 -9.62 3.09 6.14
C ALA A 104 -9.77 2.48 7.55
N ARG A 105 -9.74 3.32 8.59
CA ARG A 105 -9.89 2.88 9.98
C ARG A 105 -11.24 2.22 10.23
N ARG A 106 -12.35 2.83 9.81
CA ARG A 106 -13.70 2.23 9.93
C ARG A 106 -13.78 0.85 9.29
N ARG A 107 -13.23 0.69 8.08
CA ARG A 107 -13.21 -0.61 7.40
C ARG A 107 -12.46 -1.68 8.20
N ILE A 108 -11.36 -1.31 8.85
CA ILE A 108 -10.58 -2.20 9.73
C ILE A 108 -11.36 -2.53 10.99
N ASP A 109 -11.98 -1.54 11.62
CA ASP A 109 -12.80 -1.72 12.82
C ASP A 109 -14.01 -2.63 12.52
N ASP A 110 -14.71 -2.40 11.40
CA ASP A 110 -15.83 -3.24 10.93
C ASP A 110 -15.36 -4.68 10.64
N PHE A 111 -14.19 -4.85 10.02
CA PHE A 111 -13.60 -6.16 9.75
C PHE A 111 -13.30 -6.92 11.04
N ALA A 112 -12.70 -6.25 12.01
CA ALA A 112 -12.34 -6.82 13.30
C ALA A 112 -13.58 -7.14 14.15
N ALA A 113 -14.57 -6.26 14.18
CA ALA A 113 -15.83 -6.47 14.91
C ALA A 113 -16.62 -7.67 14.35
N ALA A 114 -16.60 -7.87 13.04
CA ALA A 114 -17.22 -9.03 12.41
C ALA A 114 -16.46 -10.35 12.65
N ARG A 115 -15.23 -10.30 13.19
CA ARG A 115 -14.34 -11.44 13.38
C ARG A 115 -13.59 -11.37 14.71
N PRO A 116 -14.27 -11.54 15.85
CA PRO A 116 -13.62 -11.46 17.17
C PRO A 116 -12.51 -12.51 17.39
N GLN A 117 -12.55 -13.62 16.64
CA GLN A 117 -11.51 -14.65 16.64
C GLN A 117 -10.21 -14.23 15.93
N TRP A 118 -10.24 -13.15 15.14
CA TRP A 118 -9.06 -12.64 14.48
C TRP A 118 -8.28 -11.74 15.44
N HIS A 119 -7.23 -12.31 16.05
CA HIS A 119 -6.26 -11.51 16.78
C HIS A 119 -5.37 -10.74 15.78
N LEU A 120 -5.47 -9.42 15.79
CA LEU A 120 -4.78 -8.51 14.85
C LEU A 120 -4.02 -7.41 15.60
N ARG A 121 -2.82 -7.08 15.15
CA ARG A 121 -2.12 -5.81 15.48
C ARG A 121 -2.22 -4.83 14.33
N LEU A 122 -2.51 -3.57 14.66
CA LEU A 122 -2.61 -2.46 13.73
C LEU A 122 -1.45 -1.49 13.92
N TYR A 123 -0.83 -1.12 12.81
CA TYR A 123 0.24 -0.14 12.75
C TYR A 123 -0.10 0.99 11.79
N ARG A 124 0.24 2.22 12.16
CA ARG A 124 0.23 3.39 11.30
C ARG A 124 1.49 3.39 10.42
N THR A 125 1.32 3.39 9.11
CA THR A 125 2.40 3.65 8.14
C THR A 125 2.26 5.06 7.59
N PRO A 126 3.22 5.65 6.87
CA PRO A 126 3.02 7.03 6.37
C PRO A 126 1.99 7.15 5.24
N ALA A 127 1.64 6.06 4.55
CA ALA A 127 0.63 6.05 3.48
C ALA A 127 -0.70 5.40 3.87
N GLY A 128 -0.77 4.77 5.05
CA GLY A 128 -1.91 3.93 5.38
C GLY A 128 -1.80 3.26 6.73
N PHE A 129 -2.39 2.07 6.81
CA PHE A 129 -2.26 1.15 7.92
C PHE A 129 -1.62 -0.15 7.47
N ARG A 130 -1.03 -0.86 8.42
CA ARG A 130 -0.60 -2.26 8.27
C ARG A 130 -1.26 -3.08 9.35
N LEU A 131 -1.80 -4.22 8.97
CA LEU A 131 -2.30 -5.23 9.87
C LEU A 131 -1.36 -6.43 9.90
N LEU A 132 -1.21 -7.02 11.07
CA LEU A 132 -0.51 -8.29 11.31
C LEU A 132 -1.47 -9.24 12.02
N ALA A 133 -1.71 -10.42 11.46
CA ALA A 133 -2.50 -11.45 12.13
C ALA A 133 -1.63 -12.31 13.06
N LEU A 134 -2.13 -12.56 14.27
CA LEU A 134 -1.40 -13.27 15.33
C LEU A 134 -2.01 -14.63 15.71
N HIS A 135 -3.30 -14.81 15.48
CA HIS A 135 -4.06 -15.98 15.95
C HIS A 135 -3.68 -17.30 15.26
N ARG A 136 -3.20 -17.26 14.01
CA ARG A 136 -2.74 -18.44 13.25
C ARG A 136 -1.81 -18.06 12.10
N CYS A 137 -1.20 -19.08 11.49
CA CYS A 137 -0.49 -18.96 10.22
C CYS A 137 -1.42 -19.18 9.03
N PHE A 138 -1.05 -18.62 7.88
CA PHE A 138 -1.80 -18.63 6.62
C PHE A 138 -0.89 -18.99 5.47
N GLU A 139 -1.39 -19.67 4.45
CA GLU A 139 -0.69 -19.77 3.17
C GLU A 139 -1.05 -18.58 2.27
N PRO A 140 -0.10 -17.98 1.53
CA PRO A 140 -0.37 -16.79 0.70
C PRO A 140 -1.44 -16.95 -0.38
N ASP A 141 -1.78 -18.19 -0.77
CA ASP A 141 -2.82 -18.53 -1.73
C ASP A 141 -4.14 -19.02 -1.10
N ASP A 142 -4.26 -18.99 0.23
CA ASP A 142 -5.48 -19.30 0.95
C ASP A 142 -6.66 -18.42 0.48
N ALA A 143 -7.84 -19.05 0.33
CA ALA A 143 -9.07 -18.34 0.00
C ALA A 143 -9.46 -17.32 1.09
N GLU A 144 -9.16 -17.63 2.35
CA GLU A 144 -9.40 -16.74 3.50
C GLU A 144 -8.53 -15.48 3.42
N VAL A 145 -7.27 -15.59 2.98
CA VAL A 145 -6.37 -14.46 2.73
C VAL A 145 -6.93 -13.58 1.62
N ALA A 146 -7.39 -14.18 0.52
CA ALA A 146 -7.99 -13.45 -0.59
C ALA A 146 -9.26 -12.68 -0.17
N ALA A 147 -10.13 -13.31 0.62
CA ALA A 147 -11.33 -12.67 1.16
C ALA A 147 -10.98 -11.53 2.12
N CYS A 148 -10.00 -11.74 3.00
CA CYS A 148 -9.47 -10.74 3.93
C CYS A 148 -8.93 -9.52 3.18
N PHE A 149 -8.05 -9.73 2.19
CA PHE A 149 -7.47 -8.67 1.37
C PHE A 149 -8.54 -7.87 0.61
N SER A 150 -9.54 -8.55 0.04
CA SER A 150 -10.65 -7.89 -0.64
C SER A 150 -11.47 -7.02 0.32
N GLN A 151 -11.81 -7.54 1.51
CA GLN A 151 -12.64 -6.80 2.48
C GLN A 151 -11.90 -5.63 3.11
N LEU A 152 -10.60 -5.75 3.38
CA LEU A 152 -9.75 -4.67 3.90
C LEU A 152 -9.36 -3.67 2.79
N GLY A 153 -9.49 -4.04 1.53
CA GLY A 153 -9.06 -3.22 0.39
C GLY A 153 -7.53 -3.08 0.31
N VAL A 154 -6.84 -4.20 0.52
CA VAL A 154 -5.39 -4.32 0.32
C VAL A 154 -5.04 -4.09 -1.15
N ASP A 155 -3.87 -3.51 -1.41
CA ASP A 155 -3.42 -3.25 -2.78
C ASP A 155 -3.36 -4.55 -3.63
N PRO A 156 -3.99 -4.60 -4.82
CA PRO A 156 -4.01 -5.80 -5.66
C PRO A 156 -2.63 -6.24 -6.17
N VAL A 157 -1.67 -5.31 -6.32
CA VAL A 157 -0.30 -5.65 -6.73
C VAL A 157 0.42 -6.34 -5.58
N TYR A 158 0.26 -5.85 -4.36
CA TYR A 158 0.75 -6.52 -3.15
C TYR A 158 0.13 -7.91 -2.98
N ALA A 159 -1.20 -8.05 -3.11
CA ALA A 159 -1.89 -9.33 -3.01
C ALA A 159 -1.37 -10.34 -4.03
N ARG A 160 -1.21 -9.92 -5.30
CA ARG A 160 -0.62 -10.74 -6.36
C ARG A 160 0.83 -11.11 -6.05
N MET A 161 1.62 -10.18 -5.52
CA MET A 161 3.02 -10.41 -5.16
C MET A 161 3.13 -11.49 -4.08
N CYS A 162 2.28 -11.45 -3.05
CA CYS A 162 2.31 -12.45 -1.97
C CYS A 162 2.09 -13.86 -2.52
N ARG A 163 1.11 -14.03 -3.41
CA ARG A 163 0.86 -15.31 -4.10
C ARG A 163 2.01 -15.74 -5.00
N MET A 164 2.56 -14.83 -5.81
CA MET A 164 3.65 -15.18 -6.74
C MET A 164 4.96 -15.52 -6.03
N GLN A 165 5.24 -14.85 -4.91
CA GLN A 165 6.48 -15.03 -4.14
C GLN A 165 6.32 -16.01 -2.98
N GLN A 166 5.12 -16.56 -2.77
CA GLN A 166 4.81 -17.52 -1.72
C GLN A 166 5.32 -17.02 -0.35
N CYS A 167 5.01 -15.75 -0.04
CA CYS A 167 5.35 -15.11 1.21
C CYS A 167 4.47 -13.88 1.46
N PHE A 168 4.30 -13.49 2.73
CA PHE A 168 3.87 -12.16 3.10
C PHE A 168 5.07 -11.25 3.33
N ARG A 169 4.90 -9.97 3.00
CA ARG A 169 5.98 -9.00 3.00
C ARG A 169 5.60 -7.74 3.77
N ALA A 170 6.51 -7.27 4.62
CA ALA A 170 6.37 -6.02 5.35
C ALA A 170 7.62 -5.17 5.14
N ARG A 171 7.46 -3.91 4.70
CA ARG A 171 8.60 -2.97 4.67
C ARG A 171 8.93 -2.52 6.08
N VAL A 172 10.18 -2.71 6.51
CA VAL A 172 10.62 -2.45 7.89
C VAL A 172 11.57 -1.27 8.02
N SER A 173 11.89 -0.59 6.92
CA SER A 173 12.68 0.65 6.91
C SER A 173 12.04 1.70 5.99
N PRO A 174 12.32 2.99 6.17
CA PRO A 174 11.63 4.05 5.45
C PRO A 174 11.88 4.03 3.95
N LYS A 175 10.93 4.56 3.16
CA LYS A 175 11.19 4.77 1.73
C LYS A 175 12.25 5.87 1.56
N PRO A 176 13.30 5.69 0.72
CA PRO A 176 14.41 6.64 0.63
C PRO A 176 13.97 8.09 0.37
N TRP A 177 13.00 8.30 -0.52
CA TRP A 177 12.51 9.64 -0.87
C TRP A 177 11.71 10.33 0.24
N ARG A 178 11.26 9.60 1.28
CA ARG A 178 10.61 10.20 2.45
C ARG A 178 11.60 10.70 3.49
N ILE A 179 12.86 10.27 3.38
CA ILE A 179 13.97 10.68 4.26
C ILE A 179 15.00 11.54 3.51
N GLY A 180 14.59 12.16 2.39
CA GLY A 180 15.43 13.08 1.61
C GLY A 180 16.39 12.42 0.62
N ILE A 181 16.38 11.09 0.48
CA ILE A 181 17.25 10.37 -0.47
C ILE A 181 16.50 10.15 -1.79
N HIS A 182 16.75 11.03 -2.75
CA HIS A 182 16.12 10.97 -4.08
C HIS A 182 16.93 10.19 -5.12
N ARG A 183 18.25 10.04 -4.92
CA ARG A 183 19.09 9.20 -5.77
C ARG A 183 18.74 7.73 -5.57
N ARG A 184 18.69 6.96 -6.65
CA ARG A 184 18.36 5.53 -6.62
C ARG A 184 19.58 4.70 -6.23
N ILE A 185 19.35 3.59 -5.53
CA ILE A 185 20.36 2.56 -5.34
C ILE A 185 20.79 2.01 -6.71
N ARG A 186 22.07 1.64 -6.84
CA ARG A 186 22.62 1.02 -8.06
C ARG A 186 22.88 -0.47 -7.83
N PRO A 187 22.49 -1.35 -8.78
CA PRO A 187 21.60 -1.07 -9.91
C PRO A 187 20.15 -0.79 -9.47
N PRO A 188 19.32 -0.10 -10.28
CA PRO A 188 17.98 0.36 -9.89
C PRO A 188 16.89 -0.72 -10.10
N TYR A 189 17.24 -1.99 -9.91
CA TYR A 189 16.32 -3.12 -10.04
C TYR A 189 16.52 -4.12 -8.88
N ALA A 190 15.48 -4.90 -8.60
CA ALA A 190 15.45 -5.77 -7.43
C ALA A 190 16.26 -7.06 -7.60
N ALA A 191 16.46 -7.55 -8.82
CA ALA A 191 17.19 -8.80 -9.05
C ALA A 191 18.65 -8.71 -8.57
N TRP A 192 19.00 -9.54 -7.60
CA TRP A 192 20.30 -9.61 -6.99
C TRP A 192 21.27 -10.49 -7.77
N ARG A 193 22.54 -10.07 -7.80
CA ARG A 193 23.67 -10.82 -8.34
C ARG A 193 24.87 -10.56 -7.44
N ALA A 194 25.74 -11.55 -7.28
CA ALA A 194 26.91 -11.44 -6.40
C ALA A 194 27.84 -10.26 -6.77
N GLU A 195 27.95 -9.95 -8.07
CA GLU A 195 28.74 -8.81 -8.58
C GLU A 195 28.30 -7.45 -8.01
N HIS A 196 27.04 -7.33 -7.56
CA HIS A 196 26.52 -6.08 -7.00
C HIS A 196 27.03 -5.80 -5.57
N ALA A 197 27.52 -6.82 -4.86
CA ALA A 197 27.94 -6.70 -3.46
C ALA A 197 29.15 -5.76 -3.27
N ALA A 198 30.06 -5.76 -4.24
CA ALA A 198 31.31 -5.00 -4.17
C ALA A 198 31.23 -3.63 -4.87
N LEU A 199 30.05 -3.21 -5.36
CA LEU A 199 29.90 -1.94 -6.08
C LEU A 199 30.06 -0.75 -5.12
N PRO A 200 31.12 0.10 -5.26
CA PRO A 200 31.37 1.18 -4.31
C PRO A 200 30.22 2.18 -4.19
N GLU A 201 29.59 2.55 -5.30
CA GLU A 201 28.42 3.44 -5.31
C GLU A 201 27.23 2.85 -4.54
N ARG A 202 27.05 1.53 -4.61
CA ARG A 202 25.98 0.85 -3.88
C ARG A 202 26.26 0.87 -2.39
N LEU A 203 27.48 0.51 -1.98
CA LEU A 203 27.90 0.49 -0.59
C LEU A 203 27.78 1.89 0.03
N GLN A 204 28.24 2.93 -0.67
CA GLN A 204 28.07 4.31 -0.22
C GLN A 204 26.59 4.70 -0.11
N TRP A 205 25.77 4.33 -1.09
CA TRP A 205 24.34 4.60 -1.05
C TRP A 205 23.69 3.93 0.18
N ILE A 206 24.06 2.68 0.47
CA ILE A 206 23.54 1.91 1.60
C ILE A 206 23.96 2.57 2.92
N ALA A 207 25.23 2.96 3.06
CA ALA A 207 25.73 3.60 4.27
C ALA A 207 24.98 4.91 4.57
N ASP A 208 24.83 5.76 3.56
CA ASP A 208 24.08 7.03 3.68
C ASP A 208 22.60 6.78 4.00
N TYR A 209 22.00 5.75 3.39
CA TYR A 209 20.62 5.36 3.65
C TYR A 209 20.42 4.86 5.07
N GLU A 210 21.30 4.00 5.56
CA GLU A 210 21.21 3.44 6.91
C GLU A 210 21.40 4.52 7.97
N HIS A 211 22.37 5.42 7.77
CA HIS A 211 22.57 6.59 8.62
C HIS A 211 21.31 7.47 8.68
N ALA A 212 20.77 7.88 7.53
CA ALA A 212 19.58 8.73 7.48
C ALA A 212 18.32 8.03 8.03
N SER A 213 18.18 6.72 7.78
CA SER A 213 17.03 5.93 8.27
C SER A 213 16.95 5.87 9.79
N GLY A 214 18.07 6.08 10.49
CA GLY A 214 18.16 6.03 11.94
C GLY A 214 17.29 7.05 12.68
N ALA A 215 16.82 8.10 12.02
CA ALA A 215 15.92 9.09 12.62
C ALA A 215 14.42 8.78 12.42
N PHE A 216 14.09 7.64 11.81
CA PHE A 216 12.72 7.35 11.38
C PHE A 216 12.24 5.97 11.82
N ALA A 217 10.92 5.86 12.01
CA ALA A 217 10.20 4.61 12.16
C ALA A 217 9.42 4.29 10.87
N ALA A 218 9.43 3.02 10.45
CA ALA A 218 8.73 2.60 9.23
C ALA A 218 7.21 2.52 9.42
N CYS A 219 6.80 2.19 10.65
CA CYS A 219 5.42 2.22 11.11
C CYS A 219 5.39 2.43 12.63
N ARG A 220 4.21 2.70 13.19
CA ARG A 220 3.99 2.87 14.63
C ARG A 220 2.82 2.02 15.09
N TYR A 221 2.93 1.34 16.23
CA TYR A 221 1.81 0.60 16.80
C TYR A 221 0.63 1.53 17.12
N VAL A 222 -0.61 1.06 16.90
CA VAL A 222 -1.83 1.84 17.10
C VAL A 222 -2.81 1.12 18.03
N ALA A 223 -3.11 -0.14 17.75
CA ALA A 223 -4.13 -0.90 18.46
C ALA A 223 -3.97 -2.40 18.22
N SER A 224 -4.61 -3.19 19.07
CA SER A 224 -4.83 -4.62 18.86
C SER A 224 -6.32 -4.92 18.87
N PHE A 225 -6.72 -5.96 18.15
CA PHE A 225 -8.10 -6.41 18.03
C PHE A 225 -8.21 -7.91 18.26
N GLY A 226 -9.41 -8.37 18.62
CA GLY A 226 -9.72 -9.78 18.85
C GLY A 226 -9.36 -10.26 20.26
N GLU A 227 -9.73 -11.50 20.57
CA GLU A 227 -9.38 -12.11 21.86
C GLU A 227 -7.91 -12.58 21.85
N GLU A 228 -7.11 -12.16 22.84
CA GLU A 228 -5.69 -12.55 22.99
C GLU A 228 -5.46 -14.04 23.35
N ARG A 229 -6.52 -14.86 23.33
CA ARG A 229 -6.51 -16.23 23.90
C ARG A 229 -5.58 -17.19 23.16
N SER A 230 -5.21 -16.92 21.91
CA SER A 230 -4.18 -17.67 21.20
C SER A 230 -3.35 -16.76 20.28
N VAL A 231 -2.02 -16.88 20.41
CA VAL A 231 -1.04 -16.31 19.48
C VAL A 231 -0.19 -17.47 19.00
N ALA A 232 -0.08 -17.64 17.68
CA ALA A 232 0.82 -18.63 17.11
C ALA A 232 2.28 -18.22 17.32
N ASP A 233 3.14 -19.14 17.74
CA ASP A 233 4.55 -18.84 18.07
C ASP A 233 5.30 -18.20 16.88
N ALA A 234 5.08 -18.70 15.67
CA ALA A 234 5.65 -18.12 14.45
C ALA A 234 5.18 -16.66 14.23
N ALA A 235 3.92 -16.36 14.53
CA ALA A 235 3.39 -15.01 14.42
C ALA A 235 3.95 -14.07 15.50
N ARG A 236 4.19 -14.58 16.72
CA ARG A 236 4.88 -13.83 17.79
C ARG A 236 6.32 -13.49 17.40
N GLN A 237 7.07 -14.46 16.88
CA GLN A 237 8.44 -14.22 16.41
C GLN A 237 8.48 -13.17 15.29
N VAL A 238 7.55 -13.23 14.34
CA VAL A 238 7.42 -12.23 13.28
C VAL A 238 7.08 -10.86 13.85
N GLN A 239 6.15 -10.78 14.81
CA GLN A 239 5.77 -9.53 15.46
C GLN A 239 6.97 -8.87 16.12
N GLU A 240 7.72 -9.60 16.94
CA GLU A 240 8.87 -9.06 17.67
C GLU A 240 9.94 -8.52 16.71
N ARG A 241 10.26 -9.26 15.65
CA ARG A 241 11.22 -8.81 14.63
C ARG A 241 10.71 -7.65 13.79
N HIS A 242 9.44 -7.68 13.42
CA HIS A 242 8.80 -6.57 12.73
C HIS A 242 8.87 -5.29 13.56
N ASP A 243 8.47 -5.35 14.83
CA ASP A 243 8.37 -4.18 15.71
C ASP A 243 9.75 -3.61 16.01
N ALA A 244 10.74 -4.47 16.24
CA ALA A 244 12.14 -4.08 16.42
C ALA A 244 12.72 -3.38 15.19
N TRP A 245 12.59 -3.98 13.99
CA TRP A 245 13.14 -3.38 12.77
C TRP A 245 12.40 -2.11 12.34
N CYS A 246 11.06 -2.09 12.47
CA CYS A 246 10.25 -0.91 12.18
C CYS A 246 10.42 0.21 13.20
N ARG A 247 10.94 -0.11 14.40
CA ARG A 247 10.95 0.76 15.59
C ARG A 247 9.53 1.21 15.96
N ALA A 248 8.61 0.25 15.96
CA ALA A 248 7.17 0.49 16.02
C ALA A 248 6.71 1.16 17.33
N ASP A 249 7.48 0.98 18.40
CA ASP A 249 7.19 1.47 19.75
C ASP A 249 7.98 2.74 20.11
N GLN A 250 8.69 3.37 19.15
CA GLN A 250 9.44 4.62 19.39
C GLN A 250 8.60 5.84 18.96
N PRO A 251 7.88 6.51 19.88
CA PRO A 251 6.98 7.61 19.51
C PRO A 251 7.71 8.87 19.03
N ASP A 252 8.97 9.05 19.44
CA ASP A 252 9.79 10.22 19.11
C ASP A 252 10.34 10.19 17.69
N LEU A 253 10.40 9.01 17.06
CA LEU A 253 10.85 8.89 15.68
C LEU A 253 9.77 9.33 14.70
N GLN A 254 10.18 10.10 13.70
CA GLN A 254 9.30 10.52 12.61
C GLN A 254 8.92 9.31 11.74
N LEU A 255 7.67 9.27 11.27
CA LEU A 255 7.18 8.20 10.38
C LEU A 255 7.61 8.46 8.93
N ALA A 256 8.30 7.49 8.30
CA ALA A 256 8.72 7.55 6.88
C ALA A 256 8.74 6.18 6.18
#